data_AF-A0A5D2EXJ4-F1
#
_entry.id   AF-A0A5D2EXJ4-F1
#
_cell.length_a   1.000
_cell.length_b   1.000
_cell.length_c   1.000
_cell.angle_alpha   90.00
_cell.angle_beta   90.00
_cell.angle_gamma   90.00
#
_symmetry.space_group_name_H-M   'P 1'
#
loop_
_entity.id
_entity.type
_entity.pdbx_description
1 polymer ?
#
loop_
_entity_poly.entity_id
_entity_poly.type
_entity_poly.pdbx_seq_one_letter_code
_entity_poly.pdbx_strand_id
1 'polypeptide(L)' 'MCERRKMVMKIRLSKFGCENKPFYRVMAANSRSPRDGKHLEVLGYYNPLSGIVVDYKRHGFSFKIAIV' A
#
# COMPACT_ATOMS: atom_id res chain seq x y z
N MET A 1 -1.96 -17.53 -27.92
CA MET A 1 -2.07 -17.48 -26.44
C MET A 1 -2.21 -16.02 -26.04
N CYS A 2 -3.42 -15.58 -25.69
CA CYS A 2 -3.68 -14.23 -25.23
C CYS A 2 -3.48 -14.21 -23.71
N GLU A 3 -2.34 -13.71 -23.25
CA GLU A 3 -2.11 -13.44 -21.83
C GLU A 3 -3.08 -12.33 -21.43
N ARG A 4 -4.20 -12.68 -20.78
CA ARG A 4 -5.09 -11.70 -20.15
C ARG A 4 -4.20 -10.82 -19.28
N ARG A 5 -3.98 -9.56 -19.69
CA ARG A 5 -3.23 -8.56 -18.91
C ARG A 5 -3.94 -8.35 -17.59
N LYS A 6 -3.64 -9.21 -16.61
CA LYS A 6 -4.17 -9.12 -15.26
C LYS A 6 -3.57 -7.85 -14.67
N MET A 7 -4.39 -6.84 -14.41
CA MET A 7 -3.95 -5.70 -13.61
C MET A 7 -3.70 -6.21 -12.20
N VAL A 8 -2.42 -6.34 -11.84
CA VAL A 8 -1.99 -6.79 -10.51
C VAL A 8 -1.89 -5.57 -9.61
N MET A 9 -2.75 -5.53 -8.60
CA MET A 9 -2.67 -4.61 -7.47
C MET A 9 -1.71 -5.20 -6.42
N LYS A 10 -0.83 -4.36 -5.88
CA LYS A 10 0.10 -4.73 -4.82
C LYS A 10 -0.11 -3.80 -3.63
N ILE A 11 -0.06 -4.36 -2.43
CA ILE A 11 0.06 -3.57 -1.22
C ILE A 11 1.53 -3.15 -1.09
N ARG A 12 1.77 -1.86 -0.87
CA ARG A 12 3.10 -1.28 -0.81
C ARG A 12 3.20 -0.34 0.38
N LEU A 13 4.43 -0.18 0.89
CA LEU A 13 4.76 0.82 1.89
C LEU A 13 5.42 2.01 1.21
N SER A 14 4.89 3.21 1.44
CA SER A 14 5.57 4.44 1.04
C SER A 14 6.20 5.09 2.26
N LYS A 15 7.49 5.42 2.12
CA LYS A 15 8.29 6.00 3.19
C LYS A 15 8.06 7.51 3.19
N PHE A 16 7.56 7.99 4.31
CA PHE A 16 7.41 9.39 4.66
C PHE A 16 8.21 9.69 5.93
N GLY A 17 8.39 10.97 6.24
CA GLY A 17 9.06 11.42 7.44
C GLY A 17 10.47 11.97 7.20
N CYS A 18 11.12 12.34 8.30
CA CYS A 18 12.44 12.93 8.28
C CYS A 18 13.53 11.86 8.37
N GLU A 19 14.77 12.27 8.10
CA GLU A 19 15.93 11.47 8.41
C GLU A 19 15.91 11.05 9.89
N ASN A 20 16.18 9.78 10.17
CA ASN A 20 16.06 9.14 11.49
C ASN A 20 14.66 9.04 12.12
N LYS A 21 13.60 9.46 11.41
CA LYS A 21 12.20 9.24 11.84
C LYS A 21 11.35 8.67 10.70
N PRO A 22 11.55 7.38 10.36
CA PRO A 22 10.82 6.75 9.27
C PRO A 22 9.34 6.55 9.65
N PHE A 23 8.43 7.01 8.80
CA PHE A 23 7.00 6.79 8.91
C PHE A 23 6.49 6.13 7.64
N TYR A 24 5.77 5.02 7.74
CA TYR A 24 5.33 4.28 6.56
C TYR A 24 3.82 4.39 6.38
N ARG A 25 3.40 4.63 5.13
CA ARG A 25 1.99 4.54 4.73
C ARG A 25 1.76 3.22 4.01
N VAL A 26 0.82 2.43 4.48
CA VAL A 26 0.37 1.20 3.81
C VAL A 26 -0.65 1.59 2.76
N MET A 27 -0.34 1.35 1.49
CA MET A 27 -1.19 1.77 0.36
C MET A 27 -1.39 0.64 -0.64
N ALA A 28 -2.59 0.58 -1.22
CA ALA A 28 -2.89 -0.29 -2.34
C ALA A 28 -2.63 0.48 -3.65
N ALA A 29 -1.70 -0.02 -4.46
CA ALA A 29 -1.35 0.59 -5.73
C ALA A 29 -1.21 -0.45 -6.85
N ASN A 30 -1.43 -0.02 -8.09
CA ASN A 30 -1.13 -0.86 -9.25
C ASN A 30 0.38 -1.09 -9.33
N SER A 31 0.79 -2.27 -9.84
CA SER A 31 2.22 -2.59 -9.92
C SER A 31 3.05 -1.60 -10.77
N ARG A 32 2.40 -0.88 -11.68
CA ARG A 32 3.02 0.11 -12.58
C ARG A 32 3.08 1.52 -12.00
N SER A 33 2.41 1.79 -10.88
CA SER A 33 2.42 3.11 -10.27
C SER A 33 3.77 3.39 -9.57
N PRO A 34 4.28 4.63 -9.62
CA PRO A 34 5.45 5.05 -8.85
C PRO A 34 5.18 4.99 -7.34
N ARG A 35 6.25 4.85 -6.55
CA ARG A 35 6.19 4.59 -5.09
C ARG A 35 5.40 5.65 -4.32
N ASP A 36 5.63 6.91 -4.64
CA ASP A 36 5.06 8.06 -3.92
C ASP A 36 4.02 8.82 -4.79
N GLY A 37 3.53 8.19 -5.87
CA GLY A 37 2.56 8.79 -6.80
C GLY A 37 1.16 8.22 -6.66
N LYS A 38 0.43 8.08 -7.77
CA LYS A 38 -1.01 7.74 -7.76
C LYS A 38 -1.27 6.35 -7.14
N HIS A 39 -1.72 6.35 -5.89
CA HIS A 39 -2.27 5.23 -5.15
C HIS A 39 -3.80 5.19 -5.27
N LEU A 40 -4.40 4.00 -5.16
CA LEU A 40 -5.86 3.85 -5.19
C LEU A 40 -6.47 4.20 -3.82
N GLU A 41 -5.94 3.60 -2.76
CA GLU A 41 -6.41 3.81 -1.39
C GLU A 41 -5.28 3.63 -0.37
N VAL A 42 -5.36 4.40 0.72
CA VAL A 42 -4.50 4.27 1.91
C VAL A 42 -5.18 3.30 2.88
N LEU A 43 -4.52 2.17 3.15
CA LEU A 43 -5.00 1.13 4.07
C LEU A 43 -4.73 1.48 5.52
N GLY A 44 -3.63 2.19 5.77
CA GLY A 44 -3.15 2.41 7.12
C GLY A 44 -1.80 3.09 7.22
N TYR A 45 -1.35 3.22 8.45
CA TYR A 45 -0.08 3.84 8.82
C TYR A 45 0.72 2.91 9.73
N TYR A 46 2.00 2.76 9.44
CA TYR A 46 2.95 1.99 10.22
C TYR A 46 4.05 2.90 10.76
N ASN A 47 4.16 2.98 12.08
CA ASN A 47 5.24 3.69 12.75
C ASN A 47 6.19 2.69 13.45
N PRO A 48 7.40 2.44 12.93
CA PRO A 48 8.36 1.51 13.51
C PRO A 48 8.91 2.00 14.86
N LEU A 49 8.91 3.31 15.12
CA LEU A 49 9.43 3.87 16.37
C LEU A 49 8.48 3.60 17.55
N SER A 50 7.19 3.58 17.28
CA SER A 50 6.17 3.28 18.30
C SER A 50 5.76 1.81 18.29
N GLY A 51 6.11 1.03 17.25
CA GLY A 51 5.65 -0.35 17.05
C GLY A 51 4.14 -0.47 16.82
N ILE A 52 3.43 0.66 16.74
CA ILE A 52 1.98 0.73 16.63
C ILE A 52 1.60 0.86 15.16
N VAL A 53 0.71 -0.03 14.72
CA VAL A 53 -0.04 0.15 13.48
C VAL A 53 -1.27 0.98 13.81
N VAL A 54 -1.35 2.18 13.24
CA VAL A 54 -2.31 3.20 13.70
C VAL A 54 -3.66 3.08 12.98
N ASP A 55 -3.72 2.38 11.84
CA ASP A 55 -4.99 2.16 11.14
C ASP A 55 -4.93 0.89 10.27
N TYR A 56 -5.98 0.06 10.35
CA TYR A 56 -6.34 -0.88 9.30
C TYR A 56 -7.79 -0.60 8.94
N LYS A 57 -7.99 0.24 7.94
CA LYS A 57 -9.33 0.62 7.48
C LYS A 57 -10.09 -0.66 7.06
N ARG A 58 -11.09 -1.08 7.86
CA ARG A 58 -12.03 -2.15 7.50
C ARG A 58 -13.08 -1.62 6.53
N HIS A 59 -12.69 -1.20 5.34
CA HIS A 59 -13.65 -1.03 4.25
C HIS A 59 -13.58 -2.22 3.32
N GLY A 60 -14.76 -2.72 2.93
CA GLY A 60 -14.93 -3.85 2.03
C GLY A 60 -14.18 -3.62 0.73
N PHE A 61 -12.96 -4.16 0.67
CA PHE A 61 -12.15 -4.19 -0.54
C PHE A 61 -12.82 -5.09 -1.55
N SER A 62 -13.69 -4.51 -2.39
CA SER A 62 -14.36 -5.20 -3.51
C SER A 62 -13.42 -5.47 -4.69
N PHE A 63 -12.11 -5.47 -4.45
CA PHE A 63 -11.09 -5.77 -5.44
C PHE A 63 -10.30 -6.96 -4.92
N LYS A 64 -10.26 -8.03 -5.72
CA LYS A 64 -9.51 -9.28 -5.44
C LYS A 64 -8.01 -8.98 -5.33
N ILE A 65 -7.58 -8.44 -4.21
CA ILE A 65 -6.17 -8.31 -3.84
C ILE A 65 -5.74 -9.71 -3.44
N ALA A 66 -5.17 -10.45 -4.37
CA ALA A 66 -4.51 -11.71 -4.06
C ALA A 66 -3.20 -11.37 -3.34
N ILE A 67 -3.19 -11.49 -2.01
CA ILE A 67 -1.96 -11.74 -1.26
C ILE A 67 -1.57 -13.17 -1.65
N VAL A 68 -0.63 -13.30 -2.58
CA VAL A 68 -0.02 -14.59 -2.94
C VAL A 68 1.34 -14.64 -2.30
#